data_AF-A0A7A3BZU7-F1
#
_entry.id   AF-A0A7A3BZU7-F1
#
_cell.length_a   1.000
_cell.length_b   1.000
_cell.length_c   1.000
_cell.angle_alpha   90.00
_cell.angle_beta   90.00
_cell.angle_gamma   90.00
#
_symmetry.space_group_name_H-M   'P 1'
#
loop_
_entity.id
_entity.type
_entity.pdbx_description
1 polymer ?
#
loop_
_entity_poly.entity_id
_entity_poly.type
_entity_poly.pdbx_seq_one_letter_code
_entity_poly.pdbx_strand_id
1 'polypeptide(L)'
;MEKHPHGRACFRHQLGRCAGACCGKEPVVEHQLRLLDGLQQIRVFNWPYSGAVGLVEQHGDVRQIHVINNWYYLGSVEDIADAARLTKVAHGFDRDGYKILSEPLLKGQHKVILLE
;
A
#
# COMPACT_ATOMS: atom_id res chain seq x y z
N MET A 1 6.66 3.65 27.39
CA MET A 1 7.33 2.44 26.87
C MET A 1 8.71 2.40 27.49
N GLU A 2 8.97 1.47 28.41
CA GLU A 2 10.28 1.33 29.06
C GLU A 2 11.36 0.99 28.01
N LYS A 3 12.54 1.62 28.13
CA LYS A 3 13.68 1.31 27.27
C LYS A 3 14.19 -0.08 27.61
N HIS A 4 14.24 -0.97 26.62
CA HIS A 4 14.78 -2.31 26.80
C HIS A 4 16.31 -2.22 27.03
N PRO A 5 16.87 -2.79 28.12
CA PRO A 5 18.30 -2.72 28.40
C PRO A 5 19.11 -3.56 27.41
N HIS A 6 20.13 -2.96 26.80
CA HIS A 6 21.05 -3.65 25.89
C HIS A 6 21.66 -4.90 26.56
N GLY A 7 21.73 -6.01 25.80
CA GLY A 7 22.31 -7.27 26.26
C GLY A 7 21.33 -8.22 26.97
N ARG A 8 20.11 -7.79 27.33
CA ARG A 8 19.07 -8.68 27.88
C ARG A 8 18.16 -9.24 26.80
N ALA A 9 17.54 -10.39 27.06
CA ALA A 9 16.50 -10.91 26.17
C ALA A 9 15.24 -10.04 26.24
N CYS A 10 14.62 -9.75 25.10
CA CYS A 10 13.31 -9.10 25.06
C CYS A 10 12.19 -10.11 25.36
N PHE A 11 11.02 -9.60 25.74
CA PHE A 11 9.86 -10.45 26.06
C PHE A 11 9.48 -11.38 24.91
N ARG A 12 9.57 -10.94 23.65
CA ARG A 12 9.33 -11.82 22.48
C ARG A 12 10.30 -12.99 22.41
N HIS A 13 11.56 -12.81 22.81
CA HIS A 13 12.53 -13.91 22.84
C HIS A 13 12.21 -14.89 23.97
N GLN A 14 11.81 -14.39 25.14
CA GLN A 14 11.34 -15.24 26.25
C GLN A 14 10.14 -16.11 25.85
N LEU A 15 9.29 -15.61 24.95
CA LEU A 15 8.17 -16.35 24.36
C LEU A 15 8.54 -17.24 23.17
N GLY A 16 9.82 -17.33 22.78
CA GLY A 16 10.26 -18.09 21.60
C GLY A 16 9.85 -17.48 20.24
N ARG A 17 9.44 -16.20 20.22
CA ARG A 17 8.94 -15.48 19.01
C ARG A 17 9.97 -14.53 18.40
N CYS A 18 11.20 -14.53 18.90
CA CYS A 18 12.30 -13.70 18.41
C CYS A 18 13.61 -14.49 18.54
N ALA A 19 14.50 -14.39 17.56
CA ALA A 19 15.77 -15.12 17.54
C ALA A 19 16.86 -14.54 18.48
N GLY A 20 16.65 -13.32 19.01
CA GLY A 20 17.43 -12.84 20.16
C GLY A 20 18.62 -11.95 19.83
N ALA A 21 18.50 -11.08 18.82
CA ALA A 21 19.52 -10.06 18.53
C ALA A 21 19.84 -9.15 19.74
N CYS A 22 18.83 -8.84 20.57
CA CYS A 22 18.99 -8.04 21.79
C CYS A 22 19.90 -8.65 22.87
N CYS A 23 20.08 -9.97 22.89
CA CYS A 23 20.92 -10.70 23.83
C CYS A 23 22.08 -11.45 23.15
N GLY A 24 22.41 -11.11 21.91
CA GLY A 24 23.54 -11.68 21.18
C GLY A 24 23.36 -13.11 20.67
N LYS A 25 22.14 -13.67 20.74
CA LYS A 25 21.84 -15.02 20.22
C LYS A 25 21.67 -15.08 18.70
N GLU A 26 21.30 -13.96 18.10
CA GLU A 26 21.22 -13.76 16.65
C GLU A 26 22.18 -12.61 16.29
N PRO A 27 23.05 -12.76 15.29
CA PRO A 27 23.85 -11.64 14.78
C PRO A 27 22.94 -10.49 14.32
N VAL A 28 23.33 -9.25 14.63
CA VAL A 28 22.53 -8.06 14.27
C VAL A 28 22.28 -7.97 12.76
N VAL A 29 23.26 -8.37 11.95
CA VAL A 29 23.14 -8.37 10.48
C VAL A 29 22.07 -9.35 10.00
N GLU A 30 22.01 -10.56 10.56
CA GLU A 30 20.96 -11.54 10.22
C GLU A 30 19.58 -11.03 10.62
N HIS A 31 19.47 -10.42 11.80
CA HIS A 31 18.22 -9.78 12.24
C HIS A 31 17.78 -8.68 11.28
N GLN A 32 18.70 -7.83 10.82
CA GLN A 32 18.43 -6.74 9.87
C GLN A 32 17.99 -7.29 8.51
N LEU A 33 18.64 -8.33 7.99
CA LEU A 33 18.25 -8.97 6.74
C LEU A 33 16.84 -9.57 6.84
N ARG A 34 16.55 -10.31 7.91
CA ARG A 34 15.22 -10.88 8.15
C ARG A 34 14.14 -9.80 8.29
N LEU A 35 14.48 -8.67 8.91
CA LEU A 35 13.60 -7.50 8.96
C LEU A 35 13.34 -6.95 7.56
N LEU A 36 14.39 -6.75 6.76
CA LEU A 36 14.28 -6.23 5.39
C LEU A 36 13.43 -7.15 4.51
N ASP A 37 13.64 -8.46 4.55
CA ASP A 37 12.85 -9.44 3.80
C ASP A 37 11.36 -9.34 4.17
N GLY A 38 11.04 -9.24 5.46
CA GLY A 38 9.67 -9.05 5.91
C GLY A 38 9.07 -7.72 5.44
N LEU A 39 9.85 -6.64 5.44
CA LEU A 39 9.41 -5.33 4.95
C LEU A 39 9.21 -5.31 3.43
N GLN A 40 10.02 -6.03 2.66
CA GLN A 40 9.86 -6.13 1.20
C GLN A 40 8.51 -6.74 0.81
N GLN A 41 8.02 -7.73 1.58
CA GLN A 41 6.74 -8.37 1.33
C GLN A 41 5.52 -7.44 1.54
N ILE A 42 5.68 -6.36 2.29
CA ILE A 42 4.62 -5.37 2.55
C ILE A 42 4.88 -4.02 1.84
N ARG A 43 5.84 -3.98 0.92
CA ARG A 43 6.20 -2.77 0.19
C ARG A 43 5.00 -2.28 -0.63
N VAL A 44 4.76 -0.97 -0.54
CA VAL A 44 3.77 -0.26 -1.34
C VAL A 44 4.48 0.31 -2.57
N PHE A 45 3.90 0.13 -3.76
CA PHE A 45 4.40 0.76 -4.97
C PHE A 45 4.15 2.26 -4.92
N ASN A 46 5.10 3.05 -5.42
CA ASN A 46 4.87 4.47 -5.63
C ASN A 46 3.76 4.66 -6.66
N TRP A 47 2.96 5.72 -6.49
CA TRP A 47 1.97 6.09 -7.49
C TRP A 47 2.66 6.37 -8.84
N PRO A 48 2.32 5.65 -9.92
CA PRO A 48 3.10 5.70 -11.16
C PRO A 48 2.64 6.82 -12.12
N TYR A 49 1.62 7.60 -11.75
CA TYR A 49 1.03 8.64 -12.59
C TYR A 49 1.33 10.03 -12.04
N SER A 50 1.36 11.04 -12.91
CA SER A 50 1.60 12.44 -12.53
C SER A 50 0.44 13.09 -11.79
N GLY A 51 -0.76 12.51 -11.85
CA GLY A 51 -1.98 13.03 -11.26
C GLY A 51 -3.03 11.95 -11.02
N ALA A 52 -4.30 12.39 -10.93
CA ALA A 52 -5.43 11.48 -10.82
C ALA A 52 -5.63 10.70 -12.12
N VAL A 53 -6.17 9.50 -12.03
CA VAL A 53 -6.50 8.67 -13.17
C VAL A 53 -7.90 8.11 -13.05
N GLY A 54 -8.58 7.94 -14.18
CA GLY A 54 -9.82 7.19 -14.31
C GLY A 54 -9.53 5.76 -14.76
N LEU A 55 -9.87 4.78 -13.94
CA LEU A 55 -9.89 3.37 -14.31
C LEU A 55 -11.27 3.05 -14.91
N VAL A 56 -11.29 2.65 -16.19
CA VAL A 56 -12.54 2.38 -16.90
C VAL A 56 -12.91 0.91 -16.75
N GLU A 57 -14.06 0.66 -16.14
CA GLU A 57 -14.71 -0.64 -16.08
C GLU A 57 -15.91 -0.64 -17.04
N GLN A 58 -16.02 -1.69 -17.84
CA GLN A 58 -17.13 -1.87 -18.78
C GLN A 58 -17.65 -3.30 -18.68
N HIS A 59 -18.94 -3.42 -18.42
CA HIS A 59 -19.65 -4.70 -18.36
C HIS A 59 -20.98 -4.60 -19.12
N GLY A 60 -21.02 -5.18 -20.31
CA GLY A 60 -22.14 -4.99 -21.24
C GLY A 60 -22.31 -3.51 -21.60
N ASP A 61 -23.52 -2.98 -21.38
CA ASP A 61 -23.86 -1.58 -21.64
C ASP A 61 -23.51 -0.64 -20.48
N VAL A 62 -23.09 -1.19 -19.33
CA VAL A 62 -22.72 -0.38 -18.16
C VAL A 62 -21.24 -0.02 -18.26
N ARG A 63 -20.97 1.29 -18.20
CA ARG A 63 -19.62 1.85 -18.13
C ARG A 63 -19.48 2.68 -16.86
N GLN A 64 -18.39 2.45 -16.13
CA GLN A 64 -18.03 3.22 -14.95
C GLN A 64 -16.57 3.66 -15.03
N ILE A 65 -16.29 4.87 -14.56
CA ILE A 65 -14.95 5.44 -14.49
C ILE A 65 -14.65 5.68 -13.01
N HIS A 66 -13.77 4.85 -12.47
CA HIS A 66 -13.31 4.94 -11.08
C HIS A 66 -12.15 5.92 -10.99
N VAL A 67 -12.36 7.04 -10.31
CA VAL A 67 -11.33 8.07 -10.14
C VAL A 67 -10.43 7.71 -8.97
N ILE A 68 -9.14 7.63 -9.23
CA ILE A 68 -8.12 7.21 -8.28
C ILE A 68 -6.96 8.21 -8.32
N ASN A 69 -6.47 8.63 -7.16
CA ASN A 69 -5.29 9.48 -7.06
C ASN A 69 -4.43 9.04 -5.88
N ASN A 70 -3.12 8.84 -6.07
CA ASN A 70 -2.20 8.42 -5.00
C ASN A 70 -2.68 7.19 -4.19
N TRP A 71 -3.21 6.18 -4.88
CA TRP A 71 -3.87 4.99 -4.29
C TRP A 71 -5.14 5.26 -3.48
N TYR A 72 -5.72 6.46 -3.59
CA TYR A 72 -7.01 6.81 -3.01
C TYR A 72 -8.12 6.73 -4.04
N TYR A 73 -9.14 5.95 -3.72
CA TYR A 73 -10.38 5.95 -4.48
C TYR A 73 -11.22 7.19 -4.14
N LEU A 74 -11.49 8.03 -5.14
CA LEU A 74 -12.22 9.30 -4.98
C LEU A 74 -13.71 9.16 -5.32
N GLY A 75 -14.09 8.14 -6.07
CA GLY A 75 -15.47 7.83 -6.46
C GLY A 75 -15.57 7.31 -7.89
N SER A 76 -16.80 7.13 -8.36
CA SER A 76 -17.11 6.76 -9.75
C SER A 76 -17.94 7.81 -10.46
N VAL A 77 -17.75 7.90 -11.76
CA VAL A 77 -18.59 8.67 -12.69
C VAL A 77 -18.86 7.87 -13.95
N GLU A 78 -19.96 8.17 -14.63
CA GLU A 78 -20.28 7.60 -15.95
C GLU A 78 -19.60 8.38 -17.08
N ASP A 79 -19.49 9.69 -16.91
CA ASP A 79 -18.83 10.60 -17.85
C ASP A 79 -17.52 11.13 -17.25
N ILE A 80 -16.46 11.17 -18.06
CA ILE A 80 -15.16 11.71 -17.67
C ILE A 80 -15.23 13.20 -17.33
N ALA A 81 -16.15 13.96 -17.94
CA ALA A 81 -16.36 15.37 -17.64
C ALA A 81 -16.69 15.61 -16.16
N ASP A 82 -17.30 14.62 -15.51
CA ASP A 82 -17.70 14.69 -14.11
C ASP A 82 -16.57 14.30 -13.13
N ALA A 83 -15.48 13.71 -13.63
CA ALA A 83 -14.37 13.23 -12.80
C ALA A 83 -13.69 14.35 -12.02
N ALA A 84 -13.65 15.56 -12.59
CA ALA A 84 -13.09 16.76 -11.96
C ALA A 84 -13.84 17.17 -10.67
N ARG A 85 -15.07 16.68 -10.46
CA ARG A 85 -15.84 16.94 -9.22
C ARG A 85 -15.40 16.04 -8.06
N LEU A 86 -14.69 14.95 -8.33
CA LEU A 86 -14.22 14.00 -7.32
C LEU A 86 -12.86 14.42 -6.76
N THR A 87 -12.83 15.54 -6.02
CA THR A 87 -11.59 16.13 -5.47
C THR A 87 -11.36 15.81 -3.99
N LYS A 88 -12.01 14.76 -3.47
CA LYS A 88 -12.00 14.47 -2.02
C LYS A 88 -10.55 14.28 -1.53
N VAL A 89 -10.15 15.09 -0.55
CA VAL A 89 -8.85 14.94 0.11
C VAL A 89 -8.90 13.69 0.98
N ALA A 90 -8.01 12.74 0.71
CA ALA A 90 -7.94 11.52 1.50
C ALA A 90 -7.44 11.82 2.92
N HIS A 91 -8.09 11.24 3.93
CA HIS A 91 -7.74 11.44 5.35
C HIS A 91 -6.49 10.67 5.79
N GLY A 92 -5.89 9.85 4.92
CA GLY A 92 -4.69 9.06 5.18
C GLY A 92 -4.68 7.77 4.36
N PHE A 93 -3.52 7.11 4.28
CA PHE A 93 -3.30 5.89 3.48
C PHE A 93 -4.19 4.73 3.95
N ASP A 94 -4.96 4.16 3.02
CA ASP A 94 -5.73 2.93 3.24
C ASP A 94 -5.03 1.74 2.57
N ARG A 95 -4.60 0.77 3.41
CA ARG A 95 -3.92 -0.44 2.94
C ARG A 95 -4.83 -1.34 2.12
N ASP A 96 -6.11 -1.43 2.49
CA ASP A 96 -7.04 -2.33 1.81
C ASP A 96 -7.44 -1.73 0.46
N GLY A 97 -7.70 -0.41 0.42
CA GLY A 97 -7.82 0.35 -0.82
C GLY A 97 -6.61 0.16 -1.75
N TYR A 98 -5.38 0.31 -1.25
CA TYR A 98 -4.18 0.04 -2.05
C TYR A 98 -4.15 -1.39 -2.62
N LYS A 99 -4.49 -2.42 -1.83
CA LYS A 99 -4.48 -3.82 -2.32
C LYS A 99 -5.50 -4.03 -3.44
N ILE A 100 -6.71 -3.48 -3.28
CA ILE A 100 -7.78 -3.58 -4.29
C ILE A 100 -7.37 -2.89 -5.59
N LEU A 101 -6.72 -1.72 -5.49
CA LEU A 101 -6.41 -0.88 -6.65
C LEU A 101 -5.09 -1.26 -7.34
N SER A 102 -4.09 -1.71 -6.58
CA SER A 102 -2.74 -1.97 -7.09
C SER A 102 -2.69 -3.09 -8.10
N GLU A 103 -3.44 -4.18 -7.90
CA GLU A 103 -3.46 -5.29 -8.83
C GLU A 103 -3.98 -4.89 -10.24
N PRO A 104 -5.20 -4.34 -10.40
CA PRO A 104 -5.73 -3.97 -11.71
C PRO A 104 -4.93 -2.85 -12.37
N LEU A 105 -4.44 -1.86 -11.60
CA LEU A 105 -3.65 -0.75 -12.13
C LEU A 105 -2.24 -1.16 -12.57
N LEU A 106 -1.55 -2.02 -11.81
CA LEU A 106 -0.18 -2.41 -12.13
C LEU A 106 -0.13 -3.52 -13.19
N LYS A 107 -1.13 -4.42 -13.22
CA LYS A 107 -1.24 -5.46 -14.26
C LYS A 107 -1.82 -4.92 -15.58
N GLY A 108 -2.37 -3.70 -15.59
CA GLY A 108 -2.96 -3.10 -16.78
C GLY A 108 -4.22 -3.84 -17.27
N GLN A 109 -5.02 -4.37 -16.35
CA GLN A 109 -6.21 -5.18 -16.68
C GLN A 109 -7.35 -4.34 -17.26
N HIS A 110 -7.36 -3.04 -16.97
CA HIS A 110 -8.40 -2.11 -17.40
C HIS A 110 -7.77 -0.90 -18.07
N LYS A 111 -8.56 -0.22 -18.91
CA LYS A 111 -8.14 1.03 -19.55
C LYS A 111 -8.01 2.11 -18.50
N VAL A 112 -6.86 2.79 -18.48
CA VAL A 112 -6.57 3.93 -17.60
C VAL A 112 -6.57 5.21 -18.43
N ILE A 113 -7.20 6.27 -17.90
CA ILE A 113 -7.23 7.60 -18.51
C ILE A 113 -6.57 8.58 -17.53
N LEU A 114 -5.61 9.38 -17.98
CA LEU A 114 -5.04 10.46 -17.17
C LEU A 114 -6.05 11.60 -17.06
N LEU A 115 -6.23 12.11 -15.84
CA LEU A 115 -7.08 13.26 -15.56
C LEU A 115 -6.15 14.44 -15.29
N GLU A 116 -6.06 15.36 -16.25
CA GLU A 116 -5.31 16.62 -16.15
C GLU A 116 -6.16 17.73 -15.51
#